data_AF-A0A3N5UYX1-F1
#
_entry.id   AF-A0A3N5UYX1-F1
#
_cell.length_a   1.000
_cell.length_b   1.000
_cell.length_c   1.000
_cell.angle_alpha   90.00
_cell.angle_beta   90.00
_cell.angle_gamma   90.00
#
_symmetry.space_group_name_H-M   'P 1'
#
loop_
_entity.id
_entity.type
_entity.pdbx_description
1 polymer ?
#
loop_
_entity_poly.entity_id
_entity_poly.type
_entity_poly.pdbx_seq_one_letter_code
_entity_poly.pdbx_strand_id
1 'polypeptide(L)'
;MKENWSPAFRYVVGIVSLVLLIALLIYAHEAVTNLAIAAFVAYLINPAVMYLTARTRMNRVGAVNLVYFSAVILLIGLPATLLPIFYDEAQIIIRDLLDLSNQLRQMLSTPIRFGGLVFHLEEWGQSIFQIQNAVLSPLPEEAIQLLETTSVGVLWFLV
;
A
#
# COMPACT_ATOMS: atom_id res chain seq x y z
N MET A 1 -48.22 -34.04 20.57
CA MET A 1 -48.64 -32.74 21.11
C MET A 1 -47.87 -31.65 20.38
N LYS A 2 -48.54 -30.78 19.61
CA LYS A 2 -47.87 -29.61 19.02
C LYS A 2 -47.87 -28.52 20.08
N GLU A 3 -46.72 -28.27 20.70
CA GLU A 3 -46.53 -27.14 21.60
C GLU A 3 -46.71 -25.85 20.80
N ASN A 4 -47.91 -25.29 20.88
CA ASN A 4 -48.22 -24.01 20.27
C ASN A 4 -47.71 -22.94 21.23
N TRP A 5 -46.54 -22.38 20.90
CA TRP A 5 -45.95 -21.25 21.61
C TRP A 5 -47.00 -20.15 21.78
N SER A 6 -47.09 -19.58 22.98
CA SER A 6 -48.06 -18.51 23.23
C SER A 6 -47.76 -17.33 22.29
N PRO A 7 -48.79 -16.61 21.78
CA PRO A 7 -48.58 -15.49 20.87
C PRO A 7 -47.62 -14.44 21.43
N ALA A 8 -47.74 -14.14 22.73
CA ALA A 8 -46.85 -13.22 23.43
C ALA A 8 -45.38 -13.68 23.41
N PHE A 9 -45.11 -14.98 23.61
CA PHE A 9 -43.75 -15.50 23.60
C PHE A 9 -43.10 -15.42 22.21
N ARG A 10 -43.88 -15.62 21.13
CA ARG A 10 -43.40 -15.43 19.75
C ARG A 10 -43.00 -13.98 19.47
N TYR A 11 -43.79 -13.01 19.94
CA TYR A 11 -43.45 -11.59 19.78
C TYR A 11 -42.22 -11.20 20.58
N VAL A 12 -42.10 -11.68 21.83
CA VAL A 12 -40.91 -11.40 22.66
C VAL A 12 -39.65 -11.97 22.02
N VAL A 13 -39.67 -13.23 21.58
CA VAL A 13 -38.51 -13.85 20.92
C VAL A 13 -38.20 -13.16 19.58
N GLY A 14 -39.21 -12.75 18.82
CA GLY A 14 -39.03 -11.96 17.59
C GLY A 14 -38.36 -10.61 17.86
N ILE A 15 -38.82 -9.87 18.86
CA ILE A 15 -38.24 -8.57 19.23
C ILE A 15 -36.81 -8.75 19.76
N VAL A 16 -36.59 -9.72 20.65
CA VAL A 16 -35.26 -9.99 21.22
C VAL A 16 -34.28 -10.42 20.13
N SER A 17 -34.68 -11.30 19.21
CA SER A 17 -33.83 -11.71 18.08
C SER A 17 -33.54 -10.55 17.11
N LEU A 18 -34.51 -9.68 16.86
CA LEU A 18 -34.31 -8.47 16.06
C LEU A 18 -33.31 -7.52 16.74
N VAL A 19 -33.47 -7.24 18.04
CA VAL A 19 -32.56 -6.39 18.81
C VAL A 19 -31.15 -7.01 18.84
N LEU A 20 -31.04 -8.33 19.01
CA LEU A 20 -29.76 -9.03 18.98
C LEU A 20 -29.09 -8.92 17.61
N LEU A 21 -29.85 -9.05 16.53
CA LEU A 21 -29.34 -8.91 15.16
C LEU A 21 -28.88 -7.49 14.86
N ILE A 22 -29.64 -6.47 15.30
CA ILE A 22 -29.23 -5.06 15.17
C ILE A 22 -27.97 -4.79 16.01
N ALA A 23 -27.93 -5.27 17.25
CA ALA A 23 -26.76 -5.12 18.12
C ALA A 23 -25.52 -5.82 17.51
N LEU A 24 -25.69 -7.00 16.91
CA LEU A 24 -24.64 -7.70 16.20
C LEU A 24 -24.17 -6.90 14.99
N LEU A 25 -25.07 -6.33 14.17
CA LEU A 25 -24.67 -5.52 13.02
C LEU A 25 -23.91 -4.25 13.41
N ILE A 26 -24.29 -3.60 14.52
CA ILE A 26 -23.59 -2.40 15.01
C ILE A 26 -22.23 -2.77 15.61
N TYR A 27 -22.19 -3.79 16.47
CA TYR A 27 -20.97 -4.16 17.18
C TYR A 27 -19.98 -4.93 16.29
N ALA A 28 -20.49 -5.69 15.33
CA ALA A 28 -19.69 -6.44 14.37
C ALA A 28 -19.45 -5.67 13.06
N HIS A 29 -19.66 -4.34 13.03
CA HIS A 29 -19.41 -3.51 11.85
C HIS A 29 -18.01 -3.76 11.25
N GLU A 30 -16.98 -3.88 12.10
CA GLU A 30 -15.62 -4.18 11.67
C GLU A 30 -15.52 -5.57 11.03
N ALA A 31 -16.13 -6.59 11.63
CA ALA A 31 -16.19 -7.94 11.05
C ALA A 31 -16.95 -7.98 9.72
N VAL A 32 -18.05 -7.23 9.60
CA VAL A 32 -18.82 -7.10 8.34
C VAL A 32 -17.96 -6.44 7.26
N THR A 33 -17.21 -5.41 7.62
CA THR A 33 -16.27 -4.74 6.70
C THR A 33 -15.18 -5.70 6.23
N ASN A 34 -14.58 -6.45 7.15
CA ASN A 34 -13.54 -7.43 6.82
C ASN A 34 -14.08 -8.57 5.95
N LEU A 35 -15.28 -9.07 6.24
CA LEU A 35 -15.97 -10.06 5.42
C LEU A 35 -16.28 -9.53 4.02
N ALA A 36 -16.72 -8.27 3.90
CA ALA A 36 -16.96 -7.63 2.62
C ALA A 36 -15.67 -7.55 1.80
N ILE A 37 -14.56 -7.11 2.41
CA ILE A 37 -13.25 -7.06 1.75
C ILE A 37 -12.80 -8.46 1.33
N ALA A 38 -12.93 -9.46 2.19
CA ALA A 38 -12.60 -10.84 1.86
C ALA A 38 -13.45 -11.37 0.68
N ALA A 39 -14.74 -11.03 0.64
CA ALA A 39 -15.63 -11.38 -0.47
C ALA A 39 -15.20 -10.68 -1.77
N PHE A 40 -14.80 -9.40 -1.72
CA PHE A 40 -14.26 -8.67 -2.86
C PHE A 40 -12.96 -9.30 -3.38
N VAL A 41 -12.04 -9.66 -2.49
CA VAL A 41 -10.79 -10.34 -2.85
C VAL A 41 -11.08 -11.71 -3.47
N ALA A 42 -11.98 -12.49 -2.88
CA ALA A 42 -12.40 -13.78 -3.42
C ALA A 42 -13.04 -13.62 -4.81
N TYR A 43 -13.86 -12.59 -5.00
CA TYR A 43 -14.44 -12.25 -6.30
C TYR A 43 -13.36 -11.88 -7.33
N LEU A 44 -12.36 -11.10 -6.94
CA LEU A 44 -11.26 -10.68 -7.80
C LEU A 44 -10.36 -11.86 -8.22
N ILE A 45 -10.19 -12.84 -7.33
CA ILE A 45 -9.40 -14.07 -7.58
C ILE A 45 -10.17 -15.06 -8.48
N ASN A 46 -11.50 -15.02 -8.49
CA ASN A 46 -12.34 -16.00 -9.18
C ASN A 46 -12.05 -16.18 -10.69
N PRO A 47 -11.76 -15.13 -11.50
CA PRO A 47 -11.38 -15.30 -12.90
C PRO A 47 -10.14 -16.18 -13.08
N ALA A 48 -9.12 -16.01 -12.22
CA ALA A 48 -7.90 -16.81 -12.25
C ALA A 48 -8.19 -18.26 -11.83
N VAL A 49 -9.03 -18.47 -10.83
CA VAL A 49 -9.49 -19.81 -10.41
C VAL A 49 -10.24 -20.51 -11.54
N MET A 50 -11.14 -19.81 -12.22
CA MET A 50 -11.90 -20.34 -13.36
C MET A 50 -10.98 -20.69 -14.53
N TYR A 51 -10.04 -19.82 -14.87
CA TYR A 51 -9.03 -20.07 -15.89
C TYR A 51 -8.20 -21.33 -15.56
N LEU A 52 -7.73 -21.44 -14.32
CA LEU A 52 -6.92 -22.56 -13.86
C LEU A 52 -7.72 -23.86 -13.86
N THR A 53 -8.95 -23.85 -13.35
CA THR A 53 -9.84 -25.02 -13.31
C THR A 53 -10.15 -25.51 -14.72
N ALA A 54 -10.43 -24.59 -15.66
CA ALA A 54 -10.69 -24.91 -17.06
C ALA A 54 -9.47 -25.52 -17.76
N ARG A 55 -8.25 -25.12 -17.39
CA ARG A 55 -7.02 -25.54 -18.09
C ARG A 55 -6.30 -26.72 -17.45
N THR A 56 -6.45 -26.95 -16.14
CA THR A 56 -5.61 -27.91 -15.39
C THR A 56 -6.36 -29.12 -14.82
N ARG A 57 -7.64 -29.33 -15.17
CA ARG A 57 -8.52 -30.40 -14.61
C ARG A 57 -8.53 -30.45 -13.07
N MET A 58 -8.10 -29.38 -12.41
CA MET A 58 -7.97 -29.30 -10.96
C MET A 58 -9.35 -29.11 -10.33
N ASN A 59 -9.61 -29.71 -9.17
CA ASN A 59 -10.83 -29.42 -8.42
C ASN A 59 -10.81 -27.94 -7.96
N ARG A 60 -11.98 -27.31 -7.93
CA ARG A 60 -12.16 -25.89 -7.58
C ARG A 60 -11.45 -25.51 -6.27
N VAL A 61 -11.52 -26.36 -5.25
CA VAL A 61 -10.84 -26.12 -3.96
C VAL A 61 -9.32 -26.03 -4.11
N GLY A 62 -8.72 -26.92 -4.90
CA GLY A 62 -7.28 -26.89 -5.19
C GLY A 62 -6.89 -25.64 -5.98
N ALA A 63 -7.71 -25.26 -6.97
CA ALA A 63 -7.48 -24.05 -7.75
C ALA A 63 -7.58 -22.78 -6.90
N VAL A 64 -8.57 -22.69 -5.99
CA VAL A 64 -8.70 -21.58 -5.04
C VAL A 64 -7.47 -21.49 -4.15
N ASN A 65 -7.05 -22.59 -3.52
CA ASN A 65 -5.89 -22.59 -2.64
C ASN A 65 -4.61 -22.19 -3.39
N LEU A 66 -4.40 -22.72 -4.60
CA LEU A 66 -3.22 -22.40 -5.39
C LEU A 66 -3.17 -20.91 -5.72
N VAL A 67 -4.27 -20.35 -6.21
CA VAL A 67 -4.31 -18.93 -6.56
C VAL A 67 -4.16 -18.07 -5.31
N TYR A 68 -4.84 -18.39 -4.22
CA TYR A 68 -4.73 -17.68 -2.95
C TYR A 68 -3.27 -17.65 -2.43
N PHE A 69 -2.63 -18.81 -2.30
CA PHE A 69 -1.25 -18.87 -1.82
C PHE A 69 -0.28 -18.16 -2.77
N SER A 70 -0.47 -18.32 -4.09
CA SER A 70 0.35 -17.59 -5.06
C SER A 70 0.18 -16.08 -4.96
N ALA A 71 -1.05 -15.60 -4.75
CA ALA A 71 -1.35 -14.19 -4.59
C ALA A 71 -0.71 -13.63 -3.31
N VAL A 72 -0.80 -14.35 -2.19
CA VAL A 72 -0.16 -13.95 -0.93
C VAL A 72 1.37 -13.95 -1.05
N ILE A 73 1.94 -14.98 -1.66
CA ILE A 73 3.40 -15.05 -1.91
C ILE A 73 3.84 -13.90 -2.81
N LEU A 74 3.08 -13.55 -3.85
CA LEU A 74 3.43 -12.41 -4.70
C LEU A 74 3.25 -11.09 -3.96
N LEU A 75 2.17 -10.93 -3.20
CA LEU A 75 1.88 -9.71 -2.45
C LEU A 75 2.96 -9.39 -1.42
N ILE A 76 3.50 -10.40 -0.73
CA ILE A 76 4.51 -10.22 0.31
C ILE A 76 5.93 -10.40 -0.25
N GLY A 77 6.12 -11.41 -1.09
CA GLY A 77 7.40 -11.79 -1.65
C GLY A 77 7.93 -10.82 -2.69
N LEU A 78 7.07 -10.19 -3.51
CA LEU A 78 7.54 -9.16 -4.45
C LEU A 78 8.12 -7.95 -3.71
N PRO A 79 7.41 -7.29 -2.76
CA PRO A 79 8.03 -6.21 -1.99
C PRO A 79 9.27 -6.67 -1.22
N ALA A 80 9.23 -7.82 -0.54
CA ALA A 80 10.37 -8.28 0.24
C ALA A 80 11.65 -8.51 -0.60
N THR A 81 11.51 -8.86 -1.87
CA THR A 81 12.66 -9.13 -2.76
C THR A 81 13.04 -7.94 -3.63
N LEU A 82 12.07 -7.18 -4.13
CA LEU A 82 12.30 -6.09 -5.07
C LEU A 82 12.50 -4.74 -4.38
N LEU A 83 11.86 -4.50 -3.24
CA LEU A 83 11.95 -3.20 -2.54
C LEU A 83 13.40 -2.84 -2.17
N PRO A 84 14.26 -3.77 -1.67
CA PRO A 84 15.65 -3.44 -1.39
C PRO A 84 16.44 -3.02 -2.64
N ILE A 85 16.20 -3.70 -3.77
CA ILE A 85 16.83 -3.36 -5.06
C ILE A 85 16.39 -1.97 -5.48
N PHE A 86 15.09 -1.70 -5.54
CA PHE A 86 14.63 -0.35 -5.90
C PHE A 86 15.12 0.74 -4.95
N TYR A 87 15.33 0.41 -3.68
CA TYR A 87 15.86 1.32 -2.68
C TYR A 87 17.32 1.66 -2.93
N ASP A 88 18.18 0.66 -3.15
CA ASP A 88 19.60 0.86 -3.43
C ASP A 88 19.79 1.68 -4.71
N GLU A 89 19.04 1.37 -5.77
CA GLU A 89 19.06 2.10 -7.02
C GLU A 89 18.55 3.54 -6.86
N ALA A 90 17.47 3.75 -6.09
CA ALA A 90 16.96 5.09 -5.82
C ALA A 90 17.98 5.93 -5.02
N GLN A 91 18.66 5.32 -4.04
CA GLN A 91 19.72 5.98 -3.27
C GLN A 91 20.88 6.42 -4.17
N ILE A 92 21.29 5.58 -5.12
CA ILE A 92 22.34 5.92 -6.08
C ILE A 92 21.91 7.12 -6.95
N ILE A 93 20.70 7.08 -7.52
CA ILE A 93 20.18 8.17 -8.35
C ILE A 93 20.10 9.48 -7.57
N ILE A 94 19.64 9.43 -6.31
CA ILE A 94 19.56 10.62 -5.44
C ILE A 94 20.97 11.16 -5.17
N ARG A 95 21.94 10.31 -4.83
CA ARG A 95 23.33 10.73 -4.58
C ARG A 95 23.96 11.36 -5.82
N ASP A 96 23.80 10.73 -6.98
CA ASP A 96 24.30 11.24 -8.25
C ASP A 96 23.68 12.60 -8.59
N LEU A 97 22.38 12.77 -8.35
CA LEU A 97 21.69 14.05 -8.54
C LEU A 97 22.21 15.12 -7.58
N LEU A 98 22.47 14.78 -6.31
CA LEU A 98 23.04 15.70 -5.34
C LEU A 98 24.48 16.10 -5.73
N ASP A 99 25.28 15.16 -6.23
CA ASP A 99 26.65 15.41 -6.70
C ASP A 99 26.68 16.28 -7.96
N LEU A 100 25.79 16.01 -8.93
CA LEU A 100 25.64 16.86 -10.12
C LEU A 100 25.21 18.29 -9.75
N SER A 101 24.30 18.44 -8.80
CA SER A 101 23.91 19.75 -8.27
C SER A 101 25.10 20.48 -7.63
N ASN A 102 25.91 19.77 -6.85
CA ASN A 102 27.12 20.33 -6.23
C ASN A 102 28.18 20.75 -7.28
N GLN A 103 28.37 19.95 -8.33
CA GLN A 103 29.27 20.30 -9.44
C GLN A 103 28.78 21.52 -10.22
N LEU A 104 27.48 21.58 -10.52
CA LEU A 104 26.85 22.76 -11.14
C LEU A 104 27.03 24.01 -10.28
N ARG A 105 26.86 23.89 -8.96
CA ARG A 105 27.13 24.97 -8.01
C ARG A 105 28.58 25.45 -8.12
N GLN A 106 29.54 24.52 -8.13
CA GLN A 106 30.95 24.88 -8.22
C GLN A 106 31.27 25.62 -9.52
N MET A 107 30.69 25.19 -10.65
CA MET A 107 30.78 25.92 -11.92
C MET A 107 30.15 27.31 -11.86
N LEU A 108 28.92 27.43 -11.34
CA LEU A 108 28.19 28.72 -11.26
C LEU A 108 28.81 29.70 -10.26
N SER A 109 29.52 29.19 -9.24
CA SER A 109 30.28 30.00 -8.29
C SER A 109 31.60 30.53 -8.86
N THR A 110 32.06 30.03 -10.02
CA THR A 110 33.19 30.62 -10.73
C THR A 110 32.70 31.70 -11.68
N PRO A 111 33.15 32.97 -11.53
CA PRO A 111 32.71 34.05 -12.41
C PRO A 111 33.21 33.82 -13.84
N ILE A 112 32.28 33.65 -14.78
CA ILE A 112 32.58 33.41 -16.19
C ILE A 112 32.98 34.75 -16.82
N ARG A 113 34.23 34.82 -17.28
CA ARG A 113 34.77 36.00 -17.99
C ARG A 113 34.67 35.77 -19.49
N PHE A 114 33.82 36.53 -20.17
CA PHE A 114 33.65 36.43 -21.63
C PHE A 114 33.85 37.81 -22.26
N GLY A 115 34.88 37.98 -23.10
CA GLY A 115 35.12 39.23 -23.82
C GLY A 115 35.28 40.48 -22.94
N GLY A 116 35.76 40.36 -21.70
CA GLY A 116 35.92 41.48 -20.77
C GLY A 116 34.70 41.78 -19.88
N LEU A 117 33.57 41.11 -20.11
CA LEU A 117 32.39 41.15 -19.23
C LEU A 117 32.51 40.04 -18.17
N VAL A 118 32.20 40.38 -16.91
CA VAL A 118 32.18 39.45 -15.77
C VAL A 118 30.72 39.11 -15.45
N PHE A 119 30.33 37.86 -15.64
CA PHE A 119 29.00 37.39 -15.26
C PHE A 119 29.05 36.79 -13.85
N HIS A 120 28.26 37.37 -12.94
CA HIS A 120 28.08 36.90 -11.57
C HIS A 120 26.87 35.95 -11.50
N LEU A 121 27.13 34.65 -11.54
CA LEU A 121 26.10 33.61 -11.52
C LEU A 121 25.88 33.02 -10.10
N GLU A 122 26.51 33.61 -9.09
CA GLU A 122 26.49 33.10 -7.70
C GLU A 122 25.10 33.09 -7.07
N GLU A 123 24.24 34.08 -7.36
CA GLU A 123 22.86 34.12 -6.87
C GLU A 123 22.00 32.95 -7.40
N TRP A 124 22.27 32.51 -8.63
CA TRP A 124 21.60 31.35 -9.23
C TRP A 124 22.05 30.04 -8.56
N GLY A 125 23.33 29.94 -8.19
CA GLY A 125 23.83 28.80 -7.42
C GLY A 125 23.19 28.70 -6.02
N GLN A 126 22.93 29.82 -5.36
CA GLN A 126 22.33 29.83 -4.02
C GLN A 126 20.85 29.45 -4.01
N SER A 127 20.08 29.88 -5.01
CA SER A 127 18.66 29.56 -5.12
C SER A 127 18.39 28.07 -5.40
N ILE A 128 19.23 27.43 -6.23
CA ILE A 128 19.15 25.98 -6.47
C ILE A 128 19.43 25.18 -5.18
N PHE A 129 20.36 25.64 -4.35
CA PHE A 129 20.71 24.99 -3.08
C PHE A 129 19.57 24.99 -2.06
N GLN A 130 18.80 26.08 -1.98
CA GLN A 130 17.64 26.16 -1.08
C GLN A 130 16.56 25.15 -1.44
N ILE A 131 16.31 24.94 -2.74
CA ILE A 131 15.33 23.98 -3.24
C ILE A 131 15.82 22.54 -3.01
N GLN A 132 17.10 22.28 -3.28
CA GLN A 132 17.72 20.98 -3.06
C GLN A 132 17.59 20.50 -1.61
N ASN A 133 17.91 21.35 -0.64
CA ASN A 133 17.85 20.96 0.78
C ASN A 133 16.42 20.82 1.30
N ALA A 134 15.49 21.63 0.78
CA ALA A 134 14.10 21.59 1.22
C ALA A 134 13.33 20.37 0.66
N VAL A 135 13.71 19.88 -0.53
CA VAL A 135 12.93 18.85 -1.23
C VAL A 135 13.68 17.52 -1.35
N LEU A 136 14.99 17.51 -1.64
CA LEU A 136 15.70 16.26 -1.98
C LEU A 136 16.35 15.57 -0.77
N SER A 137 16.77 16.32 0.25
CA SER A 137 17.38 15.77 1.46
C SER A 137 16.46 14.89 2.34
N PRO A 138 15.16 15.21 2.54
CA PRO A 138 14.30 14.42 3.45
C PRO A 138 13.61 13.19 2.81
N LEU A 139 13.55 13.09 1.48
CA LEU A 139 12.77 12.06 0.76
C LEU A 139 13.08 10.60 1.14
N PRO A 140 14.35 10.20 1.38
CA PRO A 140 14.61 8.79 1.62
C PRO A 140 14.05 8.28 2.96
N GLU A 141 14.10 9.11 4.01
CA GLU A 141 13.70 8.72 5.36
C GLU A 141 12.17 8.74 5.52
N GLU A 142 11.51 9.74 4.95
CA GLU A 142 10.05 9.90 5.01
C GLU A 142 9.32 8.83 4.18
N ALA A 143 9.86 8.45 3.02
CA ALA A 143 9.29 7.40 2.19
C ALA A 143 9.36 6.02 2.88
N ILE A 144 10.44 5.73 3.62
CA ILE A 144 10.57 4.50 4.41
C ILE A 144 9.54 4.48 5.54
N GLN A 145 9.38 5.57 6.29
CA GLN A 145 8.37 5.63 7.35
C GLN A 145 6.95 5.39 6.82
N LEU A 146 6.61 5.95 5.65
CA LEU A 146 5.29 5.72 5.05
C LEU A 146 5.10 4.26 4.62
N LEU A 147 6.11 3.63 4.03
CA LEU A 147 6.06 2.22 3.64
C LEU A 147 5.99 1.29 4.86
N GLU A 148 6.74 1.58 5.93
CA GLU A 148 6.69 0.81 7.17
C GLU A 148 5.31 0.93 7.83
N THR A 149 4.79 2.15 7.97
CA THR A 149 3.48 2.40 8.60
C THR A 149 2.35 1.72 7.80
N THR A 150 2.41 1.78 6.46
CA THR A 150 1.40 1.16 5.60
C THR A 150 1.52 -0.37 5.59
N SER A 151 2.74 -0.92 5.56
CA SER A 151 2.97 -2.37 5.53
C SER A 151 2.61 -3.03 6.86
N VAL A 152 2.96 -2.42 7.99
CA VAL A 152 2.57 -2.87 9.33
C VAL A 152 1.05 -2.82 9.48
N GLY A 153 0.40 -1.76 8.98
CA GLY A 153 -1.07 -1.68 8.95
C GLY A 153 -1.74 -2.80 8.15
N VAL A 154 -1.17 -3.16 6.99
CA VAL A 154 -1.66 -4.28 6.17
C VAL A 154 -1.44 -5.64 6.84
N LEU A 155 -0.33 -5.82 7.58
CA LEU A 155 -0.09 -7.04 8.35
C LEU A 155 -1.11 -7.21 9.49
N TRP A 156 -1.44 -6.13 10.19
CA TRP A 156 -2.51 -6.13 11.20
C TRP A 156 -3.90 -6.40 10.61
N PHE A 157 -4.15 -6.03 9.34
CA PHE A 157 -5.41 -6.34 8.67
C PHE A 157 -5.56 -7.85 8.34
N LEU A 158 -4.44 -8.59 8.28
CA LEU A 158 -4.43 -10.02 7.93
C LEU A 158 -4.44 -10.97 9.14
N VAL A 159 -4.16 -10.47 10.36
CA VAL A 159 -4.14 -11.24 11.62
C VAL A 159 -5.36 -10.92 12.46
#